data_AF-A0A941WSW8-F1
#
_entry.id   AF-A0A941WSW8-F1
#
_cell.length_a   1.000
_cell.length_b   1.000
_cell.length_c   1.000
_cell.angle_alpha   90.00
_cell.angle_beta   90.00
_cell.angle_gamma   90.00
#
_symmetry.space_group_name_H-M   'P 1'
#
loop_
_entity.id
_entity.type
_entity.pdbx_description
1 polymer ?
#
loop_
_entity_poly.entity_id
_entity_poly.type
_entity_poly.pdbx_seq_one_letter_code
_entity_poly.pdbx_strand_id
1 'polypeptide(L)'
;MNNIKELYGEAIIDSRDSEELNIGERIKLEYYKTISKLFANGNRETYGIGIVKKYKDTKKEKIESREINNILLEEKQTEKLLKILINNKVTPIALDDVLTDLIRA
;
A
#
# COMPACT_ATOMS: atom_id res chain seq x y z
N MET A 1 14.80 13.92 5.60
CA MET A 1 14.83 12.67 4.81
C MET A 1 13.99 12.90 3.58
N ASN A 2 14.58 12.79 2.38
CA ASN A 2 13.81 12.84 1.14
C ASN A 2 13.30 11.42 0.88
N ASN A 3 11.99 11.23 1.05
CA ASN A 3 11.32 9.99 0.68
C ASN A 3 10.68 10.19 -0.69
N ILE A 4 11.10 9.39 -1.66
CA ILE A 4 10.46 9.34 -2.98
C ILE A 4 9.32 8.33 -2.88
N LYS A 5 8.15 8.68 -3.43
CA LYS A 5 7.03 7.74 -3.58
C LYS A 5 6.76 7.52 -5.06
N GLU A 6 6.76 6.26 -5.47
CA GLU A 6 6.48 5.85 -6.83
C GLU A 6 5.19 5.04 -6.85
N LEU A 7 4.23 5.42 -7.69
CA LEU A 7 3.01 4.64 -7.87
C LEU A 7 3.37 3.30 -8.52
N TYR A 8 3.08 2.21 -7.82
CA TYR A 8 3.29 0.86 -8.30
C TYR A 8 2.08 0.37 -9.11
N GLY A 9 0.87 0.61 -8.61
CA GLY A 9 -0.35 0.18 -9.26
C GLY A 9 -1.62 0.57 -8.51
N GLU A 10 -2.75 0.28 -9.12
CA GLU A 10 -4.07 0.67 -8.62
C GLU A 10 -5.02 -0.53 -8.65
N ALA A 11 -5.94 -0.58 -7.69
CA ALA A 11 -7.02 -1.56 -7.67
C ALA A 11 -8.35 -0.90 -7.33
N ILE A 12 -9.44 -1.55 -7.72
CA ILE A 12 -10.81 -1.15 -7.37
C ILE A 12 -11.43 -2.28 -6.55
N ILE A 13 -12.00 -1.92 -5.40
CA ILE A 13 -12.95 -2.75 -4.66
C ILE A 13 -14.35 -2.27 -5.05
N ASP A 14 -15.21 -3.18 -5.46
CA ASP A 14 -16.63 -2.93 -5.72
C ASP A 14 -17.53 -4.01 -5.11
N SER A 15 -18.83 -3.99 -5.45
CA SER A 15 -19.83 -4.93 -4.93
C SER A 15 -19.55 -6.41 -5.22
N ARG A 16 -18.57 -6.74 -6.08
CA ARG A 16 -18.11 -8.13 -6.31
C ARG A 16 -17.07 -8.57 -5.28
N ASP A 17 -16.44 -7.62 -4.61
CA ASP A 17 -15.40 -7.85 -3.61
C ASP A 17 -15.94 -7.74 -2.18
N SER A 18 -17.02 -6.99 -1.96
CA SER A 18 -17.64 -6.81 -0.65
C SER A 18 -19.14 -6.60 -0.76
N GLU A 19 -19.90 -7.35 0.04
CA GLU A 19 -21.35 -7.20 0.18
C GLU A 19 -21.74 -5.88 0.89
N GLU A 20 -20.79 -5.20 1.53
CA GLU A 20 -21.03 -3.90 2.17
C GLU A 20 -21.15 -2.75 1.17
N LEU A 21 -20.77 -2.98 -0.10
CA LEU A 21 -20.82 -1.98 -1.16
C LEU A 21 -22.06 -2.15 -2.03
N ASN A 22 -22.80 -1.06 -2.23
CA ASN A 22 -23.90 -1.04 -3.17
C ASN A 22 -23.41 -1.08 -4.62
N ILE A 23 -24.29 -1.49 -5.54
CA ILE A 23 -24.02 -1.47 -6.98
C ILE A 23 -23.68 -0.03 -7.41
N GLY A 24 -22.48 0.14 -7.95
CA GLY A 24 -21.96 1.43 -8.41
C GLY A 24 -21.05 2.13 -7.40
N GLU A 25 -21.00 1.68 -6.14
CA GLU A 25 -19.98 2.15 -5.19
C GLU A 25 -18.63 1.51 -5.50
N ARG A 26 -17.58 2.32 -5.41
CA ARG A 26 -16.22 1.91 -5.71
C ARG A 26 -15.25 2.54 -4.72
N ILE A 27 -14.34 1.72 -4.23
CA ILE A 27 -13.19 2.16 -3.44
C ILE A 27 -11.96 2.04 -4.34
N LYS A 28 -11.23 3.14 -4.49
CA LYS A 28 -9.96 3.16 -5.22
C LYS A 28 -8.81 2.92 -4.24
N LEU A 29 -7.95 1.96 -4.57
CA LEU A 29 -6.70 1.70 -3.87
C LEU A 29 -5.53 2.08 -4.78
N GLU A 30 -4.56 2.79 -4.23
CA GLU A 30 -3.31 3.16 -4.87
C GLU A 30 -2.16 2.60 -4.02
N TYR A 31 -1.28 1.82 -4.64
CA TYR A 31 -0.15 1.16 -4.00
C TYR A 31 1.13 1.86 -4.42
N TYR A 32 1.98 2.20 -3.46
CA TYR A 32 3.20 2.95 -3.66
C TYR A 32 4.40 2.20 -3.15
N LYS A 33 5.50 2.26 -3.89
CA LYS A 33 6.83 1.96 -3.39
C LYS A 33 7.42 3.24 -2.80
N THR A 34 7.94 3.18 -1.59
CA THR A 34 8.66 4.31 -0.97
C THR A 34 10.16 4.03 -0.97
N ILE A 35 10.95 5.05 -1.27
CA ILE A 35 12.41 4.96 -1.34
C ILE A 35 12.99 6.00 -0.39
N SER A 36 13.80 5.54 0.55
CA SER A 36 14.45 6.34 1.59
C SER A 36 15.95 6.10 1.57
N LYS A 37 16.74 7.17 1.61
CA LYS A 37 18.20 7.06 1.80
C LYS A 37 18.53 7.13 3.28
N LEU A 38 19.09 6.04 3.83
CA LEU A 38 19.61 6.04 5.19
C LEU A 38 21.05 6.56 5.18
N PHE A 39 21.25 7.78 5.66
CA PHE A 39 22.57 8.39 5.80
C PHE A 39 23.50 7.60 6.74
N ALA A 40 22.94 6.88 7.71
CA ALA A 40 23.70 6.10 8.69
C ALA A 40 24.37 4.83 8.11
N ASN A 41 23.89 4.28 6.99
CA ASN A 41 24.40 3.04 6.38
C ASN A 41 25.06 3.28 5.01
N GLY A 42 25.93 4.30 4.92
CA GLY A 42 26.73 4.53 3.70
C GLY A 42 25.92 4.96 2.48
N ASN A 43 24.86 5.76 2.66
CA ASN A 43 23.93 6.20 1.61
C ASN A 43 23.15 5.07 0.91
N ARG A 44 22.97 3.93 1.57
CA ARG A 44 22.18 2.83 1.03
C ARG A 44 20.70 3.20 0.96
N GLU A 45 20.08 2.87 -0.16
CA GLU A 45 18.64 2.98 -0.35
C GLU A 45 17.92 1.87 0.39
N THR A 46 16.80 2.23 0.97
CA THR A 46 15.87 1.33 1.66
C THR A 46 14.48 1.57 1.12
N TYR A 47 13.70 0.51 1.13
CA TYR A 47 12.42 0.49 0.46
C TYR A 47 11.30 0.25 1.45
N GLY A 48 10.16 0.84 1.15
CA GLY A 48 8.92 0.71 1.89
C GLY A 48 7.70 0.69 0.98
N ILE A 49 6.54 0.74 1.62
CA ILE A 49 5.25 0.57 0.96
C ILE A 49 4.27 1.60 1.50
N GLY A 50 3.49 2.18 0.60
CA GLY A 50 2.33 2.99 0.93
C GLY A 50 1.07 2.43 0.30
N ILE A 51 -0.06 2.50 1.00
CA ILE A 51 -1.38 2.23 0.45
C ILE A 51 -2.26 3.45 0.73
N VAL A 52 -2.94 3.94 -0.31
CA VAL A 52 -3.94 5.01 -0.20
C VAL A 52 -5.28 4.44 -0.65
N LYS A 53 -6.31 4.60 0.18
CA LYS A 53 -7.69 4.23 -0.06
C LYS A 53 -8.52 5.49 -0.21
N LYS A 54 -9.22 5.62 -1.33
CA LYS A 54 -10.12 6.74 -1.65
C LYS A 54 -11.52 6.20 -1.86
N TYR A 55 -12.48 6.73 -1.12
CA TYR A 55 -13.88 6.30 -1.20
C TYR A 55 -14.84 7.45 -0.91
N LYS A 56 -16.12 7.26 -1.24
CA LYS A 56 -17.17 8.22 -0.89
C LYS A 56 -17.90 7.74 0.36
N ASP A 57 -18.03 8.60 1.34
CA ASP A 57 -18.91 8.43 2.48
C ASP A 57 -19.91 9.60 2.48
N THR A 58 -21.21 9.29 2.41
CA THR A 58 -22.30 10.28 2.58
C THR A 58 -22.07 11.58 1.76
N LYS A 59 -21.62 11.41 0.51
CA LYS A 59 -21.28 12.45 -0.49
C LYS A 59 -19.95 13.21 -0.31
N LYS A 60 -19.16 12.90 0.72
CA LYS A 60 -17.79 13.43 0.88
C LYS A 60 -16.76 12.40 0.44
N GLU A 61 -15.70 12.86 -0.21
CA GLU A 61 -14.54 12.02 -0.46
C GLU A 61 -13.77 11.83 0.86
N LYS A 62 -13.45 10.58 1.17
CA LYS A 62 -12.59 10.19 2.28
C LYS A 62 -11.32 9.54 1.73
N ILE A 63 -10.23 9.83 2.42
CA ILE A 63 -8.91 9.28 2.12
C ILE A 63 -8.36 8.66 3.40
N GLU A 64 -8.00 7.39 3.31
CA GLU A 64 -7.26 6.66 4.34
C GLU A 64 -5.91 6.27 3.75
N SER A 65 -4.85 6.36 4.52
CA SER A 65 -3.53 5.94 4.06
C SER A 65 -2.69 5.34 5.17
N ARG A 66 -1.80 4.45 4.77
CA ARG A 66 -0.80 3.83 5.64
C ARG A 66 0.49 3.74 4.86
N GLU A 67 1.59 4.06 5.51
CA GLU A 67 2.93 3.97 4.94
C GLU A 67 3.88 3.37 5.97
N ILE A 68 4.67 2.41 5.51
CA ILE A 68 5.70 1.75 6.32
C ILE A 68 7.00 1.84 5.53
N ASN A 69 7.96 2.56 6.08
CA ASN A 69 9.23 2.85 5.45
C ASN A 69 10.33 1.93 5.97
N ASN A 70 11.40 1.79 5.18
CA ASN A 70 12.63 1.10 5.57
C ASN A 70 12.42 -0.38 5.98
N ILE A 71 11.52 -1.10 5.32
CA ILE A 71 11.25 -2.51 5.63
C ILE A 71 12.14 -3.49 4.85
N LEU A 72 12.66 -3.08 3.69
CA LEU A 72 13.42 -3.94 2.79
C LEU A 72 14.66 -3.20 2.25
N LEU A 73 15.71 -3.97 1.96
CA LEU A 73 16.96 -3.45 1.38
C LEU A 73 17.06 -3.69 -0.13
N GLU A 74 16.13 -4.47 -0.70
CA GLU A 74 16.08 -4.82 -2.12
C GLU A 74 14.77 -4.39 -2.75
N GLU A 75 14.86 -3.65 -3.86
CA GLU A 75 13.72 -3.19 -4.63
C GLU A 75 12.85 -4.36 -5.12
N LYS A 76 13.48 -5.40 -5.67
CA LYS A 76 12.80 -6.58 -6.22
C LYS A 76 11.96 -7.32 -5.16
N GLN A 77 12.39 -7.34 -3.90
CA GLN A 77 11.60 -7.90 -2.80
C GLN A 77 10.38 -7.02 -2.52
N THR A 78 10.56 -5.71 -2.55
CA THR A 78 9.47 -4.73 -2.36
C THR A 78 8.42 -4.85 -3.46
N GLU A 79 8.84 -5.03 -4.72
CA GLU A 79 7.92 -5.24 -5.84
C GLU A 79 7.14 -6.55 -5.73
N LYS A 80 7.77 -7.63 -5.26
CA LYS A 80 7.07 -8.90 -5.01
C LYS A 80 5.99 -8.73 -3.95
N LEU A 81 6.30 -8.01 -2.88
CA LEU A 81 5.37 -7.73 -1.79
C LEU A 81 4.21 -6.85 -2.28
N LEU A 82 4.51 -5.76 -2.98
CA LEU A 82 3.51 -4.90 -3.63
C LEU A 82 2.57 -5.69 -4.56
N LYS A 83 3.11 -6.63 -5.34
CA LYS A 83 2.32 -7.52 -6.19
C LYS A 83 1.34 -8.39 -5.41
N ILE A 84 1.74 -8.90 -4.24
CA ILE A 84 0.85 -9.67 -3.37
C ILE A 84 -0.26 -8.76 -2.82
N LEU A 85 0.10 -7.57 -2.34
CA LEU A 85 -0.85 -6.63 -1.72
C LEU A 85 -1.92 -6.17 -2.72
N ILE A 86 -1.53 -5.80 -3.95
CA ILE A 86 -2.47 -5.35 -4.98
C ILE A 86 -3.39 -6.47 -5.47
N ASN A 87 -2.87 -7.69 -5.66
CA ASN A 87 -3.66 -8.84 -6.10
C ASN A 87 -4.74 -9.23 -5.09
N ASN A 88 -4.46 -9.01 -3.80
CA ASN A 88 -5.39 -9.29 -2.72
C ASN A 88 -6.17 -8.06 -2.25
N LYS A 89 -6.04 -6.91 -2.95
CA LYS A 89 -6.71 -5.65 -2.64
C LYS A 89 -6.56 -5.23 -1.17
N VAL A 90 -5.38 -5.44 -0.59
CA VAL A 90 -5.10 -5.10 0.81
C VAL A 90 -5.34 -3.61 1.05
N THR A 91 -6.01 -3.29 2.16
CA THR A 91 -6.38 -1.93 2.52
C THR A 91 -5.43 -1.36 3.58
N PRO A 92 -5.36 -0.02 3.75
CA PRO A 92 -4.44 0.61 4.71
C PRO A 92 -4.54 0.08 6.14
N ILE A 93 -5.75 -0.27 6.60
CA ILE A 93 -5.98 -0.78 7.95
C ILE A 93 -5.43 -2.19 8.16
N ALA A 94 -5.41 -3.02 7.10
CA ALA A 94 -4.96 -4.42 7.16
C ALA A 94 -3.46 -4.58 6.83
N LEU A 95 -2.76 -3.50 6.46
CA LEU A 95 -1.39 -3.59 5.98
C LEU A 95 -0.44 -4.19 7.04
N ASP A 96 -0.48 -3.69 8.27
CA ASP A 96 0.42 -4.17 9.33
C ASP A 96 0.21 -5.66 9.67
N ASP A 97 -1.05 -6.11 9.69
CA ASP A 97 -1.38 -7.52 9.95
C ASP A 97 -0.86 -8.43 8.82
N VAL A 98 -1.14 -8.06 7.56
CA VAL A 98 -0.66 -8.81 6.39
C VAL A 98 0.86 -8.87 6.34
N LEU A 99 1.56 -7.78 6.65
CA LEU A 99 3.02 -7.77 6.70
C LEU A 99 3.55 -8.66 7.81
N THR A 100 2.91 -8.66 8.98
CA THR A 100 3.29 -9.53 10.10
C THR A 100 3.24 -10.99 9.71
N ASP A 101 2.19 -11.39 8.99
CA ASP A 101 2.03 -12.77 8.52
C ASP A 101 3.03 -13.13 7.42
N LEU A 102 3.25 -12.24 6.44
CA LEU A 102 4.16 -12.49 5.31
C LEU A 102 5.64 -12.52 5.72
N ILE A 103 6.03 -11.77 6.76
CA ILE A 103 7.42 -11.70 7.24
C ILE A 103 7.75 -12.84 8.21
N ARG A 104 6.73 -13.42 8.87
CA ARG A 104 6.92 -14.54 9.81
C ARG A 104 6.79 -15.93 9.16
N ALA A 105 6.36 -16.01 7.91
CA ALA A 105 6.26 -17.23 7.11
C ALA A 105 7.61 -17.60 6.45
#